data_AF-A0A1Y0FSK3-F1
#
_entry.id   AF-A0A1Y0FSK3-F1
#
_cell.length_a   1.000
_cell.length_b   1.000
_cell.length_c   1.000
_cell.angle_alpha   90.00
_cell.angle_beta   90.00
_cell.angle_gamma   90.00
#
_symmetry.space_group_name_H-M   'P 1'
#
loop_
_entity.id
_entity.type
_entity.pdbx_description
1 polymer ?
#
loop_
_entity_poly.entity_id
_entity_poly.type
_entity_poly.pdbx_seq_one_letter_code
_entity_poly.pdbx_strand_id
1 'polypeptide(L)'
;MIEALGTLKLLSAGTANITAVDNLNITTASDQSNKIGCDLKRRIGNIVDSLAVAKQLIKMQGGGKVWLGSESVNVLQILSDLIQAVDVANTASLHTHPYTDNGSPMNTQAPNQSSAFSSEKELGVTLKLRLDPIIEI
;
A
#
# COMPACT_ATOMS: atom_id res chain seq x y z
N MET A 1 -6.13 34.49 37.24
CA MET A 1 -6.78 34.24 35.94
C MET A 1 -8.03 33.47 36.28
N ILE A 2 -9.15 34.17 36.28
CA ILE A 2 -10.40 33.61 36.77
C ILE A 2 -11.32 33.63 35.54
N GLU A 3 -11.68 32.42 35.15
CA GLU A 3 -12.19 31.91 33.87
C GLU A 3 -13.45 30.98 34.14
N ALA A 4 -14.64 31.46 34.54
CA ALA A 4 -15.88 30.71 34.91
C ALA A 4 -17.11 30.70 33.95
N LEU A 5 -17.39 29.55 33.29
CA LEU A 5 -18.55 29.18 32.42
C LEU A 5 -19.91 29.03 33.13
N GLY A 6 -20.95 29.77 32.70
CA GLY A 6 -22.37 29.54 33.07
C GLY A 6 -23.38 29.50 31.91
N THR A 7 -24.28 28.51 31.86
CA THR A 7 -25.20 28.29 30.72
C THR A 7 -26.46 29.16 30.78
N LEU A 8 -26.78 29.80 29.65
CA LEU A 8 -27.89 30.74 29.52
C LEU A 8 -29.12 30.03 28.93
N LYS A 9 -30.17 29.82 29.73
CA LYS A 9 -31.44 29.25 29.25
C LYS A 9 -32.60 30.23 29.47
N LEU A 10 -33.24 30.57 28.37
CA LEU A 10 -34.24 31.62 28.20
C LEU A 10 -35.59 30.96 27.87
N LEU A 11 -36.50 30.87 28.85
CA LEU A 11 -37.84 30.26 28.71
C LEU A 11 -38.95 31.27 28.41
N SER A 12 -38.54 32.41 27.87
CA SER A 12 -39.40 33.46 27.34
C SER A 12 -39.17 33.53 25.82
N ALA A 13 -40.11 34.08 25.06
CA ALA A 13 -39.82 34.55 23.70
C ALA A 13 -38.91 35.82 23.70
N GLY A 14 -38.60 36.41 24.86
CA GLY A 14 -37.65 37.50 25.07
C GLY A 14 -36.20 37.02 25.31
N THR A 15 -35.28 37.86 25.82
CA THR A 15 -33.82 37.64 26.00
C THR A 15 -33.37 37.31 27.46
N ALA A 16 -32.28 36.54 27.67
CA ALA A 16 -31.66 36.24 28.98
C ALA A 16 -30.31 36.96 29.09
N ASN A 17 -29.94 37.47 30.26
CA ASN A 17 -28.72 38.28 30.49
C ASN A 17 -28.04 37.82 31.80
N ILE A 18 -26.77 37.37 31.77
CA ILE A 18 -25.95 36.94 32.93
C ILE A 18 -24.78 37.93 33.07
N THR A 19 -24.62 38.59 34.22
CA THR A 19 -23.71 39.76 34.37
C THR A 19 -22.43 39.50 35.18
N ALA A 20 -22.24 38.31 35.77
CA ALA A 20 -21.00 37.94 36.49
C ALA A 20 -20.70 36.43 36.32
N VAL A 21 -20.01 36.13 35.24
CA VAL A 21 -19.46 34.81 34.88
C VAL A 21 -18.03 35.11 34.42
N ASP A 22 -17.03 34.29 34.75
CA ASP A 22 -15.66 34.60 34.35
C ASP A 22 -15.10 33.84 33.10
N ASN A 23 -15.88 32.94 32.48
CA ASN A 23 -15.71 32.26 31.17
C ASN A 23 -17.09 31.87 30.62
N LEU A 24 -17.30 31.55 29.35
CA LEU A 24 -18.52 30.82 28.89
C LEU A 24 -18.26 30.18 27.53
N ASN A 25 -18.19 28.86 27.46
CA ASN A 25 -17.91 28.08 26.24
C ASN A 25 -19.12 27.25 25.84
N ILE A 26 -19.96 27.82 24.97
CA ILE A 26 -21.09 27.15 24.33
C ILE A 26 -20.72 26.96 22.86
N THR A 27 -20.53 25.70 22.47
CA THR A 27 -20.25 25.30 21.09
C THR A 27 -21.53 24.71 20.50
N THR A 28 -21.84 25.00 19.23
CA THR A 28 -23.09 24.49 18.63
C THR A 28 -23.09 22.96 18.54
N ALA A 29 -24.27 22.34 18.44
CA ALA A 29 -24.37 20.90 18.26
C ALA A 29 -23.61 20.40 17.00
N SER A 30 -23.56 21.23 15.95
CA SER A 30 -22.78 20.98 14.74
C SER A 30 -21.28 20.95 15.03
N ASP A 31 -20.78 21.94 15.75
CA ASP A 31 -19.36 22.05 16.09
C ASP A 31 -18.90 20.92 17.04
N GLN A 32 -19.76 20.47 17.96
CA GLN A 32 -19.48 19.27 18.76
C GLN A 32 -19.44 18.02 17.89
N SER A 33 -20.38 17.87 16.97
CA SER A 33 -20.42 16.74 16.03
C SER A 33 -19.17 16.71 15.16
N ASN A 34 -18.70 17.87 14.69
CA ASN A 34 -17.46 17.99 13.92
C ASN A 34 -16.22 17.67 14.76
N LYS A 35 -16.12 18.18 16.00
CA LYS A 35 -15.01 17.85 16.91
C LYS A 35 -14.93 16.35 17.19
N ILE A 36 -16.06 15.71 17.45
CA ILE A 36 -16.15 14.25 17.67
C ILE A 36 -15.75 13.51 16.39
N GLY A 37 -16.28 13.90 15.23
CA GLY A 37 -15.93 13.29 13.95
C GLY A 37 -14.44 13.37 13.63
N CYS A 38 -13.83 14.53 13.86
CA CYS A 38 -12.39 14.72 13.72
C CYS A 38 -11.59 13.85 14.70
N ASP A 39 -11.99 13.77 15.97
CA ASP A 39 -11.31 12.94 16.97
C ASP A 39 -11.38 11.45 16.63
N LEU A 40 -12.56 10.98 16.20
CA LEU A 40 -12.76 9.61 15.73
C LEU A 40 -11.89 9.32 14.50
N LYS A 41 -11.88 10.21 13.50
CA LYS A 41 -11.04 10.05 12.30
C LYS A 41 -9.55 9.94 12.66
N ARG A 42 -9.08 10.78 13.58
CA ARG A 42 -7.69 10.75 14.08
C ARG A 42 -7.39 9.47 14.85
N ARG A 43 -8.26 9.04 15.77
CA ARG A 43 -8.10 7.79 16.52
C ARG A 43 -8.07 6.57 15.60
N ILE A 44 -8.95 6.52 14.61
CA ILE A 44 -8.96 5.45 13.59
C ILE A 44 -7.64 5.45 12.83
N GLY A 45 -7.16 6.61 12.36
CA GLY A 45 -5.87 6.73 11.70
C GLY A 45 -4.71 6.20 12.55
N ASN A 46 -4.67 6.60 13.83
CA ASN A 46 -3.64 6.14 14.77
C ASN A 46 -3.70 4.61 15.02
N ILE A 47 -4.89 4.01 15.06
CA ILE A 47 -5.06 2.57 15.19
C ILE A 47 -4.51 1.85 13.95
N VAL A 48 -4.84 2.36 12.75
CA VAL A 48 -4.32 1.81 11.48
C VAL A 48 -2.80 1.87 11.45
N ASP A 49 -2.22 3.01 11.82
CA ASP A 49 -0.76 3.19 11.85
C ASP A 49 -0.10 2.29 12.90
N SER A 50 -0.67 2.19 14.10
CA SER A 50 -0.16 1.32 15.17
C SER A 50 -0.23 -0.16 14.79
N LEU A 51 -1.31 -0.57 14.10
CA LEU A 51 -1.46 -1.92 13.58
C LEU A 51 -0.44 -2.22 12.49
N ALA A 52 -0.17 -1.24 11.61
CA ALA A 52 0.83 -1.36 10.57
C ALA A 52 2.24 -1.57 11.16
N VAL A 53 2.60 -0.78 12.17
CA VAL A 53 3.87 -0.94 12.90
C VAL A 53 3.95 -2.30 13.60
N ALA A 54 2.92 -2.68 14.37
CA ALA A 54 2.93 -3.89 15.17
C ALA A 54 3.00 -5.19 14.34
N LYS A 55 2.39 -5.19 13.14
CA LYS A 55 2.36 -6.34 12.24
C LYS A 55 3.39 -6.24 11.10
N GLN A 56 4.25 -5.22 11.11
CA GLN A 56 5.15 -4.90 9.98
C GLN A 56 4.41 -4.81 8.64
N LEU A 57 3.15 -4.35 8.67
CA LEU A 57 2.33 -4.20 7.46
C LEU A 57 2.71 -2.89 6.77
N ILE A 58 2.78 -2.95 5.46
CA ILE A 58 3.04 -1.78 4.64
C ILE A 58 1.73 -1.01 4.50
N LYS A 59 1.76 0.31 4.75
CA LYS A 59 0.59 1.18 4.61
C LYS A 59 0.27 1.31 3.11
N MET A 60 -0.91 0.82 2.71
CA MET A 60 -1.37 0.91 1.33
C MET A 60 -1.84 2.33 1.01
N GLN A 61 -1.40 2.90 -0.11
CA GLN A 61 -2.02 4.11 -0.65
C GLN A 61 -3.43 3.80 -1.17
N GLY A 62 -4.26 4.85 -1.32
CA GLY A 62 -5.65 4.74 -1.75
C GLY A 62 -5.77 3.93 -3.05
N GLY A 63 -6.40 2.75 -2.96
CA GLY A 63 -6.53 1.81 -4.09
C GLY A 63 -5.82 0.46 -3.89
N GLY A 64 -5.14 0.22 -2.76
CA GLY A 64 -4.57 -1.10 -2.42
C GLY A 64 -3.20 -1.38 -3.01
N LYS A 65 -2.53 -0.35 -3.54
CA LYS A 65 -1.16 -0.43 -4.07
C LYS A 65 -0.12 -0.20 -2.97
N VAL A 66 1.07 -0.73 -3.18
CA VAL A 66 2.17 -0.73 -2.22
C VAL A 66 3.43 -0.14 -2.88
N TRP A 67 4.00 0.85 -2.21
CA TRP A 67 5.34 1.37 -2.51
C TRP A 67 6.31 0.99 -1.41
N LEU A 68 7.43 0.37 -1.79
CA LEU A 68 8.50 0.04 -0.86
C LEU A 68 9.86 0.41 -1.48
N GLY A 69 10.43 1.53 -1.06
CA GLY A 69 11.70 2.05 -1.60
C GLY A 69 11.74 3.59 -1.64
N SER A 70 12.66 4.17 -2.43
CA SER A 70 12.77 5.62 -2.69
C SER A 70 11.74 6.08 -3.71
N GLU A 71 11.57 7.38 -3.98
CA GLU A 71 10.67 7.88 -5.06
C GLU A 71 10.98 7.31 -6.45
N SER A 72 12.24 6.92 -6.68
CA SER A 72 12.71 6.41 -7.97
C SER A 72 12.79 4.88 -8.05
N VAL A 73 12.60 4.16 -6.95
CA VAL A 73 12.80 2.71 -6.87
C VAL A 73 11.71 2.04 -6.07
N ASN A 74 10.96 1.14 -6.71
CA ASN A 74 10.01 0.25 -6.05
C ASN A 74 10.59 -1.18 -5.99
N VAL A 75 10.84 -1.69 -4.79
CA VAL A 75 11.40 -3.04 -4.56
C VAL A 75 10.49 -4.13 -5.12
N LEU A 76 9.17 -3.92 -5.16
CA LEU A 76 8.24 -4.88 -5.74
C LEU A 76 8.40 -5.01 -7.26
N GLN A 77 8.76 -3.92 -7.95
CA GLN A 77 9.10 -3.94 -9.37
C GLN A 77 10.39 -4.74 -9.61
N ILE A 78 11.42 -4.49 -8.80
CA ILE A 78 12.68 -5.24 -8.88
C ILE A 78 12.45 -6.73 -8.63
N LEU A 79 11.59 -7.09 -7.66
CA LEU A 79 11.20 -8.48 -7.41
C LEU A 79 10.47 -9.10 -8.60
N SER A 80 9.58 -8.35 -9.27
CA SER A 80 8.90 -8.81 -10.49
C SER A 80 9.89 -9.12 -11.62
N ASP A 81 10.92 -8.29 -11.77
CA ASP A 81 11.96 -8.47 -12.79
C ASP A 81 12.91 -9.62 -12.42
N LEU A 82 13.26 -9.76 -11.14
CA LEU A 82 14.12 -10.83 -10.64
C LEU A 82 13.49 -12.22 -10.76
N ILE A 83 12.19 -12.34 -10.48
CA ILE A 83 11.45 -13.61 -10.59
C ILE A 83 11.57 -14.22 -12.00
N GLN A 84 11.65 -13.39 -13.03
CA GLN A 84 11.82 -13.87 -14.41
C GLN A 84 13.24 -14.37 -14.69
N ALA A 85 14.24 -13.92 -13.92
CA ALA A 85 15.65 -14.15 -14.21
C ALA A 85 16.24 -15.40 -13.54
N VAL A 86 15.80 -15.76 -12.32
CA VAL A 86 16.50 -16.77 -11.49
C VAL A 86 16.40 -18.20 -12.05
N ASP A 87 15.20 -18.67 -12.36
CA ASP A 87 15.02 -20.06 -12.84
C ASP A 87 15.57 -20.24 -14.26
N VAL A 88 15.32 -19.25 -15.12
CA VAL A 88 15.85 -19.21 -16.49
C VAL A 88 17.38 -19.26 -16.51
N ALA A 89 18.05 -18.56 -15.59
CA ALA A 89 19.51 -18.57 -15.51
C ALA A 89 20.07 -19.96 -15.15
N ASN A 90 19.42 -20.69 -14.24
CA ASN A 90 19.86 -22.03 -13.87
C ASN A 90 19.68 -23.01 -15.04
N THR A 91 18.51 -23.00 -15.68
CA THR A 91 18.24 -23.84 -16.87
C THR A 91 19.15 -23.48 -18.03
N ALA A 92 19.46 -22.19 -18.22
CA ALA A 92 20.46 -21.74 -19.19
C ALA A 92 21.88 -22.17 -18.85
N SER A 93 22.26 -22.33 -17.58
CA SER A 93 23.61 -22.82 -17.25
C SER A 93 23.79 -24.31 -17.54
N LEU A 94 22.70 -25.09 -17.53
CA LEU A 94 22.70 -26.55 -17.71
C LEU A 94 22.17 -26.99 -19.08
N HIS A 95 21.78 -26.06 -19.94
CA HIS A 95 21.14 -26.41 -21.21
C HIS A 95 22.10 -27.20 -22.11
N THR A 96 21.51 -28.12 -22.87
CA THR A 96 22.24 -28.92 -23.85
C THR A 96 21.58 -28.82 -25.21
N HIS A 97 22.37 -29.02 -26.25
CA HIS A 97 21.94 -28.96 -27.63
C HIS A 97 21.97 -30.37 -28.24
N PRO A 98 20.97 -30.76 -29.06
CA PRO A 98 21.00 -32.06 -29.73
C PRO A 98 22.19 -32.16 -30.68
N TYR A 99 23.08 -33.14 -30.50
CA TYR A 99 24.22 -33.31 -31.40
C TYR A 99 23.74 -33.79 -32.77
N THR A 100 24.01 -33.02 -33.82
CA THR A 100 23.84 -33.47 -35.22
C THR A 100 25.18 -33.41 -35.94
N ASP A 101 25.86 -34.54 -36.03
CA ASP A 101 26.86 -34.77 -37.08
C ASP A 101 26.10 -35.04 -38.38
N ASN A 102 25.94 -34.00 -39.19
CA ASN A 102 25.54 -34.15 -40.59
C ASN A 102 26.48 -33.33 -41.50
N GLY A 103 27.76 -33.25 -41.13
CA GLY A 103 28.79 -32.55 -41.92
C GLY A 103 28.73 -31.01 -41.93
N SER A 104 27.85 -30.37 -41.17
CA SER A 104 27.77 -28.90 -41.04
C SER A 104 28.14 -28.42 -39.64
N PRO A 105 28.87 -27.31 -39.49
CA PRO A 105 29.31 -26.82 -38.19
C PRO A 105 28.12 -26.34 -37.35
N MET A 106 28.04 -26.89 -36.14
CA MET A 106 27.20 -26.51 -34.99
C MET A 106 25.71 -26.27 -35.25
N ASN A 107 24.92 -27.26 -34.81
CA ASN A 107 23.55 -27.15 -34.32
C ASN A 107 23.02 -25.71 -34.14
N THR A 108 22.03 -25.35 -34.95
CA THR A 108 21.13 -24.19 -34.76
C THR A 108 19.76 -24.61 -34.20
N GLN A 109 19.66 -25.81 -33.62
CA GLN A 109 18.41 -26.37 -33.12
C GLN A 109 18.15 -25.93 -31.69
N ALA A 110 16.86 -25.89 -31.32
CA ALA A 110 16.45 -25.58 -29.97
C ALA A 110 17.12 -26.51 -28.95
N PRO A 111 17.44 -26.02 -27.74
CA PRO A 111 18.03 -26.86 -26.70
C PRO A 111 17.06 -27.96 -26.26
N ASN A 112 17.61 -29.04 -25.71
CA ASN A 112 16.84 -30.16 -25.17
C ASN A 112 15.88 -29.70 -24.06
N GLN A 113 16.20 -28.58 -23.39
CA GLN A 113 15.40 -27.93 -22.34
C GLN A 113 14.45 -26.83 -22.85
N SER A 114 14.20 -26.75 -24.17
CA SER A 114 13.30 -25.74 -24.76
C SER A 114 11.89 -25.70 -24.14
N SER A 115 11.35 -26.84 -23.72
CA SER A 115 10.08 -26.93 -23.00
C SER A 115 10.15 -26.36 -21.57
N ALA A 116 11.30 -26.49 -20.90
CA ALA A 116 11.52 -25.90 -19.58
C ALA A 116 11.56 -24.38 -19.66
N PHE A 117 12.32 -23.81 -20.61
CA PHE A 117 12.33 -22.36 -20.86
C PHE A 117 10.95 -21.79 -21.15
N SER A 118 10.14 -22.52 -21.91
CA SER A 118 8.76 -22.12 -22.21
C SER A 118 7.90 -22.12 -20.94
N SER A 119 8.02 -23.16 -20.11
CA SER A 119 7.29 -23.27 -18.84
C SER A 119 7.70 -22.17 -17.84
N GLU A 120 9.00 -21.92 -17.71
CA GLU A 120 9.55 -20.89 -16.83
C GLU A 120 9.11 -19.48 -17.25
N LYS A 121 9.06 -19.21 -18.56
CA LYS A 121 8.48 -17.97 -19.09
C LYS A 121 7.03 -17.80 -18.65
N GLU A 122 6.18 -18.82 -18.79
CA GLU A 122 4.77 -18.72 -18.42
C GLU A 122 4.58 -18.56 -16.89
N LEU A 123 5.44 -19.20 -16.09
CA LEU A 123 5.49 -18.97 -14.64
C LEU A 123 5.89 -17.53 -14.30
N GLY A 124 6.91 -17.00 -14.98
CA GLY A 124 7.33 -15.60 -14.85
C GLY A 124 6.22 -14.61 -15.19
N VAL A 125 5.50 -14.86 -16.30
CA VAL A 125 4.31 -14.07 -16.70
C VAL A 125 3.23 -14.14 -15.62
N THR A 126 2.92 -15.32 -15.12
CA THR A 126 1.90 -15.52 -14.08
C THR A 126 2.25 -14.78 -12.79
N LEU A 127 3.51 -14.86 -12.34
CA LEU A 127 3.97 -14.16 -11.14
C LEU A 127 4.00 -12.65 -11.35
N LYS A 128 4.40 -12.18 -12.54
CA LYS A 128 4.32 -10.77 -12.91
C LYS A 128 2.88 -10.25 -12.87
N LEU A 129 1.93 -10.96 -13.44
CA LEU A 129 0.50 -10.59 -13.40
C LEU A 129 -0.07 -10.51 -11.97
N ARG A 130 0.51 -11.25 -11.02
CA ARG A 130 0.14 -11.16 -9.60
C ARG A 130 0.78 -9.97 -8.88
N LEU A 131 1.97 -9.54 -9.31
CA LEU A 131 2.72 -8.45 -8.69
C LEU A 131 2.37 -7.07 -9.26
N ASP A 132 2.16 -6.96 -10.58
CA ASP A 132 1.84 -5.68 -11.25
C ASP A 132 0.67 -4.91 -10.62
N PRO A 133 -0.45 -5.54 -10.19
CA PRO A 133 -1.56 -4.81 -9.59
C PRO A 133 -1.27 -4.20 -8.22
N ILE A 134 -0.26 -4.72 -7.50
CA ILE A 134 0.10 -4.24 -6.16
C ILE A 134 1.27 -3.25 -6.18
N ILE A 135 1.88 -3.02 -7.36
CA ILE A 135 2.94 -2.03 -7.55
C ILE A 135 2.29 -0.66 -7.75
N GLU A 136 2.67 0.29 -6.91
CA GLU A 136 2.44 1.71 -7.19
C GLU A 136 3.44 2.16 -8.27
N ILE A 137 2.92 2.78 -9.34
CA ILE A 137 3.65 3.19 -10.56
C ILE A 137 3.88 4.70 -10.50
#